data_AF-A0A671EF82-F1
#
_entry.id   AF-A0A671EF82-F1
#
_cell.length_a   1.000
_cell.length_b   1.000
_cell.length_c   1.000
_cell.angle_alpha   90.00
_cell.angle_beta   90.00
_cell.angle_gamma   90.00
#
_symmetry.space_group_name_H-M   'P 1'
#
loop_
_entity.id
_entity.type
_entity.pdbx_description
1 polymer ?
#
loop_
_entity_poly.entity_id
_entity_poly.type
_entity_poly.pdbx_seq_one_letter_code
_entity_poly.pdbx_strand_id
1 'polypeptide(L)'
;MGPDSRVLVHRARKLAQQYYLVYREPIPTAQLVQRVASVMQEYTQSGGVHPYVVSLLICGWNEGHPYLFQSDPSGAYFARKATAVGRNYVNGKTFLEERYKEDLELEDAIHTAILTLMESFEGQMT
;
A
#
# COMPACT_ATOMS: atom_id res chain seq x y z
N MET A 1 2.59 10.73 10.25
CA MET A 1 3.05 10.46 8.86
C MET A 1 4.44 11.06 8.67
N GLY A 2 5.42 10.24 8.27
CA GLY A 2 6.80 10.69 8.01
C GLY A 2 6.93 11.55 6.74
N PRO A 3 7.98 12.37 6.62
CA PRO A 3 8.21 13.26 5.47
C PRO A 3 8.25 12.51 4.13
N ASP A 4 8.93 11.36 4.07
CA ASP A 4 9.07 10.51 2.88
C ASP A 4 7.71 10.06 2.29
N SER A 5 6.77 9.68 3.16
CA SER A 5 5.43 9.27 2.74
C SER A 5 4.68 10.37 1.97
N ARG A 6 4.85 11.63 2.39
CA ARG A 6 4.21 12.78 1.72
C ARG A 6 4.80 13.00 0.33
N VAL A 7 6.11 12.86 0.18
CA VAL A 7 6.80 13.00 -1.10
C VAL A 7 6.33 11.93 -2.08
N LEU A 8 6.28 10.66 -1.65
CA LEU A 8 5.82 9.56 -2.50
C LEU A 8 4.34 9.69 -2.88
N VAL A 9 3.46 10.08 -1.94
CA VAL A 9 2.04 10.33 -2.25
C VAL A 9 1.88 11.46 -3.26
N HIS A 10 2.62 12.57 -3.10
CA HIS A 10 2.59 13.67 -4.06
C HIS A 10 3.09 13.22 -5.45
N ARG A 11 4.16 12.43 -5.50
CA ARG A 11 4.68 11.87 -6.74
C ARG A 11 3.68 10.92 -7.40
N ALA A 12 3.03 10.04 -6.65
CA ALA A 12 1.99 9.14 -7.14
C ALA A 12 0.82 9.90 -7.76
N ARG A 13 0.33 10.95 -7.08
CA ARG A 13 -0.72 11.84 -7.61
C ARG A 13 -0.31 12.49 -8.93
N LYS A 14 0.92 13.00 -9.02
CA LYS A 14 1.46 13.58 -10.27
C LYS A 14 1.52 12.56 -11.40
N LEU A 15 2.02 11.35 -11.12
CA LEU A 15 2.09 10.26 -12.09
C LEU A 15 0.70 9.87 -12.61
N ALA A 16 -0.31 9.79 -11.73
CA ALA A 16 -1.68 9.50 -12.12
C ALA A 16 -2.26 10.58 -13.04
N GLN A 17 -2.04 11.87 -12.74
CA GLN A 17 -2.49 12.97 -13.58
C GLN A 17 -1.77 13.00 -14.93
N GLN A 18 -0.45 12.75 -14.95
CA GLN A 18 0.31 12.64 -16.19
C GLN A 18 -0.21 11.51 -17.09
N TYR A 19 -0.55 10.37 -16.51
CA TYR A 19 -1.16 9.26 -17.24
C TYR A 19 -2.51 9.67 -17.86
N TYR A 20 -3.39 10.27 -17.06
CA TYR A 20 -4.70 10.73 -17.52
C TYR A 20 -4.59 11.78 -18.65
N LEU A 21 -3.61 12.67 -18.60
CA LEU A 21 -3.41 13.67 -19.66
C LEU A 21 -3.06 13.04 -21.02
N VAL A 22 -2.34 11.91 -21.01
CA VAL A 22 -1.90 11.21 -22.23
C VAL A 22 -2.97 10.25 -22.73
N TYR A 23 -3.48 9.39 -21.86
CA TYR A 23 -4.36 8.27 -22.24
C TYR A 23 -5.85 8.57 -22.08
N ARG A 24 -6.20 9.67 -21.39
CA ARG A 24 -7.58 10.08 -21.10
C ARG A 24 -8.41 9.05 -20.33
N GLU A 25 -7.72 8.19 -19.57
CA GLU A 25 -8.32 7.21 -18.68
C GLU A 25 -7.58 7.16 -17.33
N PRO A 26 -8.23 6.72 -16.24
CA PRO A 26 -7.57 6.55 -14.96
C PRO A 26 -6.44 5.53 -15.04
N ILE A 27 -5.30 5.82 -14.40
CA ILE A 27 -4.17 4.88 -14.36
C ILE A 27 -4.56 3.56 -13.68
N PRO A 28 -4.25 2.40 -14.27
CA PRO A 28 -4.41 1.11 -13.59
C PRO A 28 -3.58 1.05 -12.31
N THR A 29 -4.13 0.47 -11.24
CA THR A 29 -3.46 0.40 -9.92
C THR A 29 -2.08 -0.26 -10.02
N ALA A 30 -1.98 -1.37 -10.75
CA ALA A 30 -0.72 -2.07 -10.98
C ALA A 30 0.34 -1.18 -11.67
N GLN A 31 -0.07 -0.37 -12.65
CA GLN A 31 0.83 0.57 -13.32
C GLN A 31 1.27 1.72 -12.40
N LEU A 32 0.36 2.24 -11.57
CA LEU A 32 0.70 3.27 -10.59
C LEU A 32 1.73 2.74 -9.59
N VAL A 33 1.52 1.54 -9.06
CA VAL A 33 2.43 0.87 -8.13
C VAL A 33 3.80 0.69 -8.77
N GLN A 34 3.86 0.15 -9.99
CA GLN A 34 5.12 -0.05 -10.72
C GLN A 34 5.89 1.27 -10.86
N ARG A 35 5.22 2.37 -11.24
CA ARG A 35 5.88 3.68 -11.42
C ARG A 35 6.37 4.26 -10.08
N VAL A 36 5.60 4.12 -9.01
CA VAL A 36 6.01 4.56 -7.67
C VAL A 36 7.19 3.74 -7.17
N ALA A 37 7.15 2.42 -7.36
CA ALA A 37 8.23 1.50 -7.04
C ALA A 37 9.53 1.84 -7.80
N SER A 38 9.45 2.18 -9.08
CA SER A 38 10.61 2.65 -9.85
C SER A 38 11.22 3.93 -9.27
N VAL A 39 10.40 4.89 -8.83
CA VAL A 39 10.90 6.09 -8.14
C VAL A 39 11.60 5.72 -6.83
N MET A 40 11.04 4.80 -6.06
CA MET A 40 11.68 4.34 -4.82
C MET A 40 13.02 3.67 -5.11
N GLN A 41 13.07 2.79 -6.12
CA GLN A 41 14.28 2.09 -6.53
C GLN A 41 15.37 3.05 -7.04
N GLU A 42 15.00 4.10 -7.79
CA GLU A 42 15.95 5.11 -8.28
C GLU A 42 16.74 5.75 -7.13
N TYR A 43 16.08 6.03 -6.00
CA TYR A 43 16.72 6.58 -4.80
C TYR A 43 17.59 5.57 -4.04
N THR A 44 17.54 4.28 -4.39
CA THR A 44 18.47 3.26 -3.86
C THR A 44 19.77 3.17 -4.64
N GLN A 45 19.77 3.62 -5.90
CA GLN A 45 20.92 3.50 -6.82
C GLN A 45 21.58 4.85 -7.13
N SER A 46 20.88 5.96 -6.90
CA SER A 46 21.38 7.30 -7.19
C SER A 46 22.34 7.79 -6.10
N GLY A 47 23.51 8.30 -6.52
CA GLY A 47 24.47 8.92 -5.60
C GLY A 47 23.99 10.27 -5.07
N GLY A 48 24.24 10.54 -3.79
CA GLY A 48 23.91 11.83 -3.15
C GLY A 48 22.47 11.99 -2.67
N VAL A 49 21.65 10.93 -2.75
CA VAL A 49 20.30 10.88 -2.16
C VAL A 49 20.17 9.68 -1.23
N HIS A 50 19.29 9.77 -0.24
CA HIS A 50 18.98 8.63 0.63
C HIS A 50 17.73 7.87 0.14
N PRO A 51 17.67 6.55 0.31
CA PRO A 51 16.47 5.76 0.03
C PRO A 51 15.28 6.21 0.88
N TYR A 52 14.07 6.11 0.33
CA TYR A 52 12.84 6.32 1.10
C TYR A 52 12.68 5.26 2.17
N VAL A 53 12.44 5.64 3.42
CA VAL A 53 12.36 4.70 4.55
C VAL A 53 10.90 4.44 4.96
N VAL A 54 10.06 4.14 3.97
CA VAL A 54 8.63 3.90 4.16
C VAL A 54 8.11 2.78 3.26
N SER A 55 7.28 1.90 3.81
CA SER A 55 6.45 0.98 3.03
C SER A 55 5.10 1.61 2.72
N LEU A 56 4.57 1.35 1.54
CA LEU A 56 3.28 1.86 1.09
C LEU A 56 2.28 0.70 0.92
N LEU A 57 1.05 0.93 1.37
CA LEU A 57 -0.11 0.16 0.93
C LEU A 57 -0.84 0.98 -0.13
N ILE A 58 -0.93 0.43 -1.33
CA ILE A 58 -1.59 1.07 -2.47
C ILE A 58 -2.75 0.16 -2.85
N CYS A 59 -3.96 0.69 -2.74
CA CYS A 59 -5.18 0.01 -3.12
C CYS A 59 -5.88 0.78 -4.24
N GLY A 60 -6.67 0.06 -5.03
CA GLY A 60 -7.50 0.66 -6.06
C GLY A 60 -8.50 -0.33 -6.64
N TRP A 61 -9.35 0.19 -7.51
CA TRP A 61 -10.41 -0.56 -8.16
C TRP A 61 -10.26 -0.40 -9.67
N ASN A 62 -10.04 -1.50 -10.37
CA ASN A 62 -9.89 -1.51 -11.82
C ASN A 62 -10.73 -2.65 -12.41
N GLU A 63 -11.48 -2.37 -13.47
CA GLU A 63 -12.24 -3.38 -14.23
C GLU A 63 -13.18 -4.26 -13.37
N GLY A 64 -13.74 -3.71 -12.29
CA GLY A 64 -14.63 -4.46 -11.40
C GLY A 64 -13.92 -5.32 -10.36
N HIS A 65 -12.59 -5.24 -10.26
CA HIS A 65 -11.79 -6.00 -9.31
C HIS A 65 -11.01 -5.09 -8.34
N PRO A 66 -10.98 -5.43 -7.04
CA PRO A 66 -10.14 -4.75 -6.07
C PRO A 66 -8.68 -5.20 -6.21
N TYR A 67 -7.76 -4.25 -6.08
CA TYR A 67 -6.32 -4.50 -6.04
C TYR A 67 -5.72 -3.94 -4.77
N LEU A 68 -4.85 -4.72 -4.13
CA LEU A 68 -4.04 -4.30 -3.00
C LEU A 68 -2.59 -4.68 -3.24
N PHE A 69 -1.71 -3.68 -3.18
CA PHE A 69 -0.28 -3.83 -3.31
C PHE A 69 0.44 -3.31 -2.07
N GLN A 70 1.47 -4.04 -1.64
CA GLN A 70 2.45 -3.56 -0.67
C GLN A 70 3.74 -3.24 -1.41
N SER A 71 4.29 -2.04 -1.21
CA SER A 71 5.63 -1.66 -1.68
C SER A 71 6.55 -1.43 -0.48
N ASP A 72 7.80 -1.87 -0.59
CA ASP A 72 8.82 -1.71 0.43
C ASP A 72 9.92 -0.71 -0.01
N PRO A 73 10.71 -0.14 0.92
CA PRO A 73 11.78 0.84 0.66
C PRO A 73 12.75 0.53 -0.49
N SER A 74 12.96 -0.76 -0.79
CA SER A 74 13.83 -1.21 -1.88
C SER A 74 13.26 -0.94 -3.28
N GLY A 75 11.98 -0.56 -3.38
CA GLY A 75 11.23 -0.53 -4.64
C GLY A 75 10.63 -1.89 -5.03
N ALA A 76 10.78 -2.92 -4.20
CA ALA A 76 10.03 -4.16 -4.37
C ALA A 76 8.55 -3.93 -4.05
N TYR A 77 7.65 -4.54 -4.82
CA TYR A 77 6.21 -4.50 -4.57
C TYR A 77 5.57 -5.85 -4.82
N PHE A 78 4.48 -6.14 -4.10
CA PHE A 78 3.79 -7.41 -4.13
C PHE A 78 2.28 -7.22 -4.06
N ALA A 79 1.54 -7.97 -4.90
CA ALA A 79 0.11 -8.10 -4.74
C ALA A 79 -0.23 -8.88 -3.46
N ARG A 80 -1.26 -8.44 -2.76
CA ARG A 80 -1.72 -9.03 -1.49
C ARG A 80 -3.24 -9.13 -1.50
N LYS A 81 -3.76 -10.19 -0.89
CA LYS A 81 -5.19 -10.32 -0.58
C LYS A 81 -5.54 -9.60 0.72
N ALA A 82 -4.71 -9.80 1.73
CA ALA A 82 -4.69 -9.04 2.98
C ALA A 82 -3.22 -8.86 3.42
N THR A 83 -2.90 -7.74 4.08
CA THR A 83 -1.57 -7.49 4.62
C THR A 83 -1.62 -6.41 5.70
N ALA A 84 -0.62 -6.39 6.58
CA ALA A 84 -0.38 -5.34 7.55
C ALA A 84 1.06 -4.81 7.42
N VAL A 85 1.26 -3.53 7.72
CA VAL A 85 2.57 -2.87 7.73
C VAL A 85 2.71 -1.98 8.96
N GLY A 86 3.94 -1.64 9.35
CA GLY A 86 4.21 -0.78 10.50
C GLY A 86 4.61 -1.58 11.74
N ARG A 87 4.35 -1.02 12.93
CA ARG A 87 4.69 -1.66 14.21
C ARG A 87 3.78 -2.88 14.43
N ASN A 88 4.32 -3.96 15.00
CA ASN A 88 3.57 -5.19 15.30
C ASN A 88 2.87 -5.83 14.08
N TYR A 89 3.36 -5.56 12.87
CA TYR A 89 2.75 -6.06 11.64
C TYR A 89 2.76 -7.59 11.53
N VAL A 90 3.67 -8.28 12.22
CA VAL A 90 3.75 -9.75 12.23
C VAL A 90 2.48 -10.34 12.82
N ASN A 91 2.09 -9.91 14.02
CA ASN A 91 0.84 -10.34 14.66
C ASN A 91 -0.38 -9.97 13.81
N GLY A 92 -0.39 -8.75 13.26
CA GLY A 92 -1.47 -8.31 12.36
C GLY A 92 -1.60 -9.18 11.11
N LYS A 93 -0.48 -9.63 10.52
CA LYS A 93 -0.49 -10.56 9.39
C LYS A 93 -0.99 -11.94 9.80
N THR A 94 -0.51 -12.51 10.90
CA THR A 94 -1.00 -13.80 11.41
C THR A 94 -2.51 -13.77 11.65
N PHE A 95 -3.01 -12.69 12.27
CA PHE A 95 -4.43 -12.52 12.52
C PHE A 95 -5.27 -12.42 11.22
N LEU A 96 -4.74 -11.72 10.21
CA LEU A 96 -5.38 -11.65 8.89
C LEU A 96 -5.33 -13.01 8.17
N GLU A 97 -4.25 -13.77 8.28
CA GLU A 97 -4.12 -15.10 7.67
C GLU A 97 -5.16 -16.09 8.23
N GLU A 98 -5.51 -15.99 9.51
CA GLU A 98 -6.53 -16.84 10.14
C GLU A 98 -7.96 -16.45 9.80
N ARG A 99 -8.25 -15.16 9.62
CA ARG A 99 -9.63 -14.65 9.42
C ARG A 99 -10.00 -14.34 7.97
N TYR A 100 -9.02 -14.13 7.11
CA TYR A 100 -9.28 -13.80 5.71
C TYR A 100 -9.95 -15.00 5.00
N LYS A 101 -11.02 -14.71 4.25
CA LYS A 101 -11.63 -15.64 3.29
C LYS A 101 -11.90 -14.89 1.98
N GLU A 102 -11.90 -15.62 0.87
CA GLU A 102 -12.12 -15.02 -0.46
C GLU A 102 -13.54 -14.49 -0.65
N ASP A 103 -14.50 -15.05 0.08
CA ASP A 103 -15.93 -14.73 0.05
C ASP A 103 -16.35 -13.72 1.13
N LEU A 104 -15.38 -13.04 1.78
CA LEU A 104 -15.69 -11.99 2.75
C LEU A 104 -16.51 -10.86 2.12
N GLU A 105 -17.65 -10.54 2.72
CA GLU A 105 -18.40 -9.35 2.39
C GLU A 105 -17.69 -8.09 2.90
N LEU A 106 -18.03 -6.92 2.35
CA LEU A 106 -17.37 -5.66 2.66
C LEU A 106 -17.45 -5.31 4.16
N GLU A 107 -18.61 -5.51 4.79
CA GLU A 107 -18.81 -5.22 6.21
C GLU A 107 -17.94 -6.13 7.09
N ASP A 108 -17.86 -7.43 6.77
CA ASP A 108 -17.02 -8.39 7.47
C ASP A 108 -15.53 -8.10 7.26
N ALA A 109 -15.13 -7.66 6.07
CA ALA A 109 -13.76 -7.24 5.79
C ALA A 109 -13.37 -6.00 6.59
N ILE A 110 -14.26 -5.01 6.70
CA ILE A 110 -14.07 -3.82 7.54
C ILE A 110 -13.96 -4.23 9.01
N HIS A 111 -14.87 -5.08 9.49
CA HIS A 111 -14.86 -5.58 10.86
C HIS A 111 -13.56 -6.32 11.17
N THR A 112 -13.13 -7.20 10.28
CA THR A 112 -11.87 -7.94 10.39
C THR A 112 -10.67 -6.98 10.44
N ALA A 113 -10.63 -5.96 9.58
CA ALA A 113 -9.55 -4.97 9.58
C ALA A 113 -9.47 -4.19 10.89
N ILE A 114 -10.62 -3.79 11.47
CA ILE A 114 -10.68 -3.13 12.78
C ILE A 114 -10.19 -4.06 13.89
N LEU A 115 -10.63 -5.33 13.89
CA LEU A 115 -10.16 -6.32 14.86
C LEU A 115 -8.65 -6.57 14.76
N THR A 116 -8.10 -6.65 13.55
CA THR A 116 -6.64 -6.74 13.34
C THR A 116 -5.90 -5.56 13.97
N LEU A 117 -6.44 -4.34 13.81
CA LEU A 117 -5.86 -3.15 14.42
C LEU A 117 -5.91 -3.24 15.95
N MET A 118 -7.05 -3.63 16.51
CA MET A 118 -7.22 -3.80 17.96
C MET A 118 -6.24 -4.81 18.55
N GLU A 119 -6.08 -5.98 17.92
CA GLU A 119 -5.15 -7.02 18.38
C GLU A 119 -3.69 -6.55 18.33
N SER A 120 -3.34 -5.74 17.32
CA SER A 120 -1.97 -5.22 17.17
C SER A 120 -1.65 -4.06 18.12
N PHE A 121 -2.64 -3.50 18.81
CA PHE A 121 -2.53 -2.30 19.61
C PHE A 121 -2.33 -2.62 21.09
N GLU A 122 -1.20 -2.20 21.65
CA GLU A 122 -0.80 -2.48 23.05
C GLU A 122 -1.46 -1.52 24.08
N GLY A 123 -2.60 -0.87 23.76
CA GLY A 123 -3.27 0.11 24.63
C GLY A 123 -4.80 0.05 24.60
N GLN A 124 -5.48 0.78 25.48
CA GLN A 124 -6.95 0.93 25.42
C GLN A 124 -7.32 1.94 24.32
N MET A 125 -8.05 1.50 23.30
CA MET A 125 -8.74 2.42 22.38
C MET A 125 -9.94 2.99 23.14
N THR A 126 -9.83 4.25 23.59
CA THR A 126 -10.93 5.03 24.20
C THR A 126 -11.56 5.95 23.18
#